data_AF-A0A8H3X2N1-F1
#
_entry.id   AF-A0A8H3X2N1-F1
#
_cell.length_a   1.000
_cell.length_b   1.000
_cell.length_c   1.000
_cell.angle_alpha   90.00
_cell.angle_beta   90.00
_cell.angle_gamma   90.00
#
_symmetry.space_group_name_H-M   'P 1'
#
loop_
_entity.id
_entity.type
_entity.pdbx_description
1 polymer ?
#
loop_
_entity_poly.entity_id
_entity_poly.type
_entity_poly.pdbx_seq_one_letter_code
_entity_poly.pdbx_strand_id
1 'polypeptide(L)'
;MAQEIKESSEQLPAAIIGIRDQYTRSIIINSFKTIIPIIQHYTPSSAPSLHDIPILFWSEYEDIDFSQILTHTKTHLANSYCIRKVTKFAKYYVLINLSLIVTRSKGLIRKAQMNFNIQKYVAKYPNSCLKKSIPETWFFEIDHVDYIDEALDEIFEVVQECKENESRERKHQFILKPNLGNKGADIKIFNSIEQLKAVFEVTLEESNDDIDAKILQNDEIDESMFHLREWVIQRYISDPLLINGRKFHIRAYVLAVSKIRVYLYKDMLALFALHTYKPDDINDIFAHLTNTCLQIHDESFKESDQVKLFWELMQYSPEVDEKDLNSIFEQIKNILGECFKAVVSEVTQFMPLENAFELFGFDFLVDTSKNVYLLEANSFPDFKQTGARLSHVISHLFENTIKLAVIPFFEKLQDLSINQNQTSDETDSKFCLVFKNK
;
A
#
# COMPACT_ATOMS: atom_id res chain seq x y z
N MET A 1 7.22 -19.34 -59.55
CA MET A 1 7.15 -19.86 -58.17
C MET A 1 7.42 -18.71 -57.23
N ALA A 2 6.37 -18.01 -56.81
CA ALA A 2 6.46 -17.08 -55.70
C ALA A 2 6.49 -17.92 -54.43
N GLN A 3 7.48 -17.72 -53.57
CA GLN A 3 7.50 -18.30 -52.22
C GLN A 3 6.40 -17.63 -51.42
N GLU A 4 5.35 -18.39 -51.10
CA GLU A 4 4.40 -18.05 -50.05
C GLU A 4 5.17 -17.91 -48.74
N ILE A 5 5.23 -16.69 -48.24
CA ILE A 5 5.57 -16.41 -46.84
C ILE A 5 4.42 -17.03 -46.03
N LYS A 6 4.70 -18.13 -45.33
CA LYS A 6 3.83 -18.61 -44.25
C LYS A 6 3.77 -17.50 -43.21
N GLU A 7 2.69 -16.72 -43.22
CA GLU A 7 2.24 -16.00 -42.03
C GLU A 7 1.94 -17.07 -40.96
N SER A 8 2.88 -17.30 -40.04
CA SER A 8 2.55 -17.95 -38.79
C SER A 8 1.53 -17.04 -38.09
N SER A 9 0.28 -17.49 -38.02
CA SER A 9 -0.78 -16.84 -37.26
C SER A 9 -0.50 -16.99 -35.75
N GLU A 10 0.57 -16.36 -35.27
CA GLU A 10 0.80 -16.21 -33.84
C GLU A 10 -0.20 -15.16 -33.35
N GLN A 11 -1.21 -15.61 -32.63
CA GLN A 11 -2.21 -14.72 -32.05
C GLN A 11 -1.49 -13.79 -31.07
N LEU A 12 -1.55 -12.48 -31.35
CA LEU A 12 -0.94 -11.44 -30.52
C LEU A 12 -1.56 -11.43 -29.12
N PRO A 13 -0.77 -11.16 -28.06
CA PRO A 13 -1.32 -11.00 -26.71
C PRO A 13 -2.38 -9.90 -26.65
N ALA A 14 -3.34 -10.06 -25.73
CA ALA A 14 -4.33 -9.04 -25.42
C ALA A 14 -4.17 -8.53 -23.99
N ALA A 15 -4.59 -7.29 -23.74
CA ALA A 15 -4.63 -6.69 -22.42
C ALA A 15 -6.06 -6.26 -22.05
N ILE A 16 -6.59 -6.82 -20.97
CA ILE A 16 -7.85 -6.40 -20.36
C ILE A 16 -7.52 -5.36 -19.29
N ILE A 17 -7.92 -4.11 -19.54
CA ILE A 17 -7.70 -2.98 -18.63
C ILE A 17 -8.99 -2.67 -17.89
N GLY A 18 -9.14 -3.23 -16.69
CA GLY A 18 -10.33 -3.12 -15.83
C GLY A 18 -10.23 -2.10 -14.71
N ILE A 19 -9.32 -1.13 -14.79
CA ILE A 19 -9.22 -0.05 -13.79
C ILE A 19 -10.43 0.88 -13.90
N ARG A 20 -11.13 1.09 -12.77
CA ARG A 20 -12.37 1.90 -12.72
C ARG A 20 -12.05 3.39 -12.82
N ASP A 21 -10.95 3.78 -12.18
CA ASP A 21 -10.48 5.15 -12.22
C ASP A 21 -10.04 5.59 -13.63
N GLN A 22 -10.72 6.59 -14.18
CA GLN A 22 -10.45 7.06 -15.54
C GLN A 22 -9.05 7.67 -15.69
N TYR A 23 -8.56 8.40 -14.68
CA TYR A 23 -7.24 9.03 -14.72
C TYR A 23 -6.14 7.97 -14.86
N THR A 24 -6.13 7.00 -13.94
CA THR A 24 -5.16 5.90 -13.93
C THR A 24 -5.28 5.05 -15.20
N ARG A 25 -6.51 4.70 -15.60
CA ARG A 25 -6.77 3.91 -16.81
C ARG A 25 -6.21 4.58 -18.06
N SER A 26 -6.41 5.88 -18.23
CA SER A 26 -5.90 6.63 -19.39
C SER A 26 -4.38 6.62 -19.46
N ILE A 27 -3.69 6.76 -18.32
CA ILE A 27 -2.21 6.73 -18.29
C ILE A 27 -1.71 5.32 -18.62
N ILE A 28 -2.32 4.27 -18.07
CA ILE A 28 -1.95 2.87 -18.37
C ILE A 28 -2.07 2.60 -19.87
N ILE A 29 -3.21 2.93 -20.49
CA ILE A 29 -3.44 2.73 -21.92
C ILE A 29 -2.42 3.52 -22.76
N ASN A 30 -2.14 4.76 -22.40
CA ASN A 30 -1.13 5.55 -23.11
C ASN A 30 0.26 4.95 -22.96
N SER A 31 0.61 4.44 -21.78
CA SER A 31 1.90 3.76 -21.53
C SER A 31 2.04 2.52 -22.42
N PHE A 32 0.97 1.74 -22.58
CA PHE A 32 0.97 0.62 -23.53
C PHE A 32 1.13 1.06 -24.98
N LYS A 33 0.43 2.11 -25.41
CA LYS A 33 0.59 2.65 -26.77
C LYS A 33 2.01 3.13 -27.05
N THR A 34 2.71 3.64 -26.04
CA THR A 34 4.12 4.04 -26.15
C THR A 34 5.06 2.83 -26.22
N ILE A 35 4.86 1.83 -25.36
CA ILE A 35 5.82 0.74 -25.16
C ILE A 35 5.54 -0.49 -26.02
N ILE A 36 4.27 -0.90 -26.15
CA ILE A 36 3.82 -2.05 -26.93
C ILE A 36 2.60 -1.67 -27.79
N PRO A 37 2.77 -0.88 -28.86
CA PRO A 37 1.65 -0.38 -29.67
C PRO A 37 0.80 -1.48 -30.32
N ILE A 38 1.36 -2.68 -30.43
CA ILE A 38 0.78 -3.84 -31.13
C ILE A 38 -0.24 -4.59 -30.25
N ILE A 39 -0.17 -4.44 -28.91
CA ILE A 39 -1.05 -5.17 -28.00
C ILE A 39 -2.48 -4.59 -28.07
N GLN A 40 -3.47 -5.47 -28.20
CA GLN A 40 -4.88 -5.02 -28.24
C GLN A 40 -5.40 -4.81 -26.82
N HIS A 41 -6.16 -3.73 -26.63
CA HIS A 41 -6.71 -3.35 -25.33
C HIS A 41 -8.23 -3.50 -25.31
N TYR A 42 -8.74 -4.15 -24.27
CA TYR A 42 -10.15 -4.31 -24.02
C TYR A 42 -10.52 -3.82 -22.63
N THR A 43 -11.76 -3.35 -22.48
CA THR A 43 -12.37 -3.24 -21.16
C THR A 43 -13.02 -4.58 -20.81
N PRO A 44 -13.24 -4.91 -19.52
CA PRO A 44 -13.90 -6.16 -19.14
C PRO A 44 -15.25 -6.39 -19.84
N SER A 45 -16.01 -5.31 -20.09
CA SER A 45 -17.30 -5.34 -20.78
C SER A 45 -17.22 -5.52 -22.30
N SER A 46 -16.06 -5.26 -22.91
CA SER A 46 -15.88 -5.31 -24.37
C SER A 46 -14.93 -6.43 -24.82
N ALA A 47 -14.38 -7.19 -23.88
CA ALA A 47 -13.49 -8.30 -24.18
C ALA A 47 -14.26 -9.42 -24.91
N PRO A 48 -13.84 -9.83 -26.11
CA PRO A 48 -14.42 -11.00 -26.77
C PRO A 48 -14.06 -12.28 -26.00
N SER A 49 -14.62 -13.42 -26.42
CA SER A 49 -14.21 -14.72 -25.88
C SER A 49 -12.78 -15.04 -26.34
N LEU A 50 -11.80 -14.54 -25.60
CA LEU A 50 -10.38 -14.71 -25.87
C LEU A 50 -9.96 -16.10 -25.36
N HIS A 51 -10.15 -17.12 -26.18
CA HIS A 51 -9.64 -18.47 -25.93
C HIS A 51 -8.30 -18.66 -26.63
N ASP A 52 -7.39 -19.39 -25.97
CA ASP A 52 -6.08 -19.83 -26.50
C ASP A 52 -5.04 -18.75 -26.81
N ILE A 53 -5.27 -17.49 -26.43
CA ILE A 53 -4.27 -16.41 -26.51
C ILE A 53 -3.63 -16.08 -25.15
N PRO A 54 -2.42 -15.52 -25.12
CA PRO A 54 -1.88 -14.90 -23.92
C PRO A 54 -2.65 -13.63 -23.54
N ILE A 55 -2.99 -13.47 -22.26
CA ILE A 55 -3.81 -12.35 -21.77
C ILE A 55 -3.15 -11.69 -20.57
N LEU A 56 -3.07 -10.36 -20.59
CA LEU A 56 -2.79 -9.55 -19.42
C LEU A 56 -4.09 -9.05 -18.79
N PHE A 57 -4.26 -9.31 -17.50
CA PHE A 57 -5.31 -8.72 -16.67
C PHE A 57 -4.69 -7.59 -15.86
N TRP A 58 -5.03 -6.35 -16.23
CA TRP A 58 -4.71 -5.16 -15.46
C TRP A 58 -6.00 -4.51 -14.96
N SER A 59 -6.54 -5.04 -13.88
CA SER A 59 -7.88 -4.72 -13.37
C SER A 59 -7.84 -4.45 -11.87
N GLU A 60 -8.94 -3.92 -11.33
CA GLU A 60 -9.15 -3.88 -9.88
C GLU A 60 -9.10 -5.30 -9.31
N TYR A 61 -8.68 -5.44 -8.06
CA TYR A 61 -8.50 -6.75 -7.42
C TYR A 61 -9.72 -7.67 -7.55
N GLU A 62 -10.92 -7.15 -7.26
CA GLU A 62 -12.17 -7.90 -7.28
C GLU A 62 -12.63 -8.31 -8.69
N ASP A 63 -12.11 -7.63 -9.71
CA ASP A 63 -12.48 -7.84 -11.11
C ASP A 63 -11.50 -8.82 -11.82
N ILE A 64 -10.46 -9.32 -11.13
CA ILE A 64 -9.52 -10.31 -11.65
C ILE A 64 -10.07 -11.73 -11.46
N ASP A 65 -10.23 -12.48 -12.56
CA ASP A 65 -10.57 -13.91 -12.50
C ASP A 65 -9.34 -14.75 -12.13
N PHE A 66 -9.08 -14.85 -10.83
CA PHE A 66 -7.97 -15.66 -10.31
C PHE A 66 -8.09 -17.15 -10.65
N SER A 67 -9.27 -17.66 -10.99
CA SER A 67 -9.40 -19.05 -11.43
C SER A 67 -8.69 -19.24 -12.77
N GLN A 68 -8.83 -18.29 -13.69
CA GLN A 68 -8.10 -18.28 -14.96
C GLN A 68 -6.61 -18.08 -14.77
N ILE A 69 -6.20 -17.15 -13.90
CA ILE A 69 -4.77 -16.91 -13.59
C ILE A 69 -4.08 -18.17 -13.03
N LEU A 70 -4.76 -18.90 -12.14
CA LEU A 70 -4.21 -20.12 -11.51
C LEU A 70 -4.21 -21.34 -12.44
N THR A 71 -5.11 -21.37 -13.44
CA THR A 71 -5.18 -22.46 -14.43
C THR A 71 -4.22 -22.24 -15.60
N HIS A 72 -4.08 -21.00 -16.06
CA HIS A 72 -3.29 -20.61 -17.23
C HIS A 72 -1.99 -19.91 -16.85
N THR A 73 -1.22 -20.53 -15.94
CA THR A 73 -0.01 -19.93 -15.33
C THR A 73 1.09 -19.51 -16.31
N LYS A 74 1.11 -20.05 -17.52
CA LYS A 74 2.11 -19.70 -18.52
C LYS A 74 1.65 -18.59 -19.47
N THR A 75 0.34 -18.46 -19.71
CA THR A 75 -0.19 -17.59 -20.76
C THR A 75 -0.92 -16.36 -20.21
N HIS A 76 -1.41 -16.40 -18.96
CA HIS A 76 -2.17 -15.32 -18.36
C HIS A 76 -1.36 -14.61 -17.28
N LEU A 77 -1.24 -13.29 -17.35
CA LEU A 77 -0.53 -12.44 -16.37
C LEU A 77 -1.53 -11.54 -15.63
N ALA A 78 -1.39 -11.38 -14.32
CA ALA A 78 -2.21 -10.46 -13.52
C ALA A 78 -1.38 -9.35 -12.85
N ASN A 79 -1.97 -8.16 -12.69
CA ASN A 79 -1.40 -7.04 -11.93
C ASN A 79 -1.63 -7.13 -10.40
N SER A 80 -1.94 -8.33 -9.89
CA SER A 80 -2.10 -8.59 -8.46
C SER A 80 -1.73 -10.03 -8.12
N TYR A 81 -1.16 -10.27 -6.94
CA TYR A 81 -0.97 -11.62 -6.41
C TYR A 81 -2.31 -12.21 -5.92
N CYS A 82 -2.54 -13.48 -6.22
CA CYS A 82 -3.73 -14.18 -5.76
C CYS A 82 -3.69 -14.39 -4.25
N ILE A 83 -4.69 -13.86 -3.57
CA ILE A 83 -5.05 -14.26 -2.21
C ILE A 83 -5.83 -15.55 -2.31
N ARG A 84 -5.29 -16.68 -1.83
CA ARG A 84 -6.13 -17.86 -1.61
C ARG A 84 -7.15 -17.57 -0.49
N LYS A 85 -8.35 -17.12 -0.87
CA LYS A 85 -9.57 -17.55 -0.19
C LYS A 85 -9.57 -19.08 -0.27
N VAL A 86 -9.49 -19.76 0.87
CA VAL A 86 -9.81 -21.18 0.97
C VAL A 86 -11.31 -21.33 0.72
N THR A 87 -11.72 -21.29 -0.53
CA THR A 87 -13.07 -21.66 -0.92
C THR A 87 -12.99 -22.56 -2.15
N LYS A 88 -13.19 -23.86 -1.88
CA LYS A 88 -13.66 -24.97 -2.73
C LYS A 88 -12.78 -26.22 -2.59
N PHE A 89 -12.85 -26.87 -1.42
CA PHE A 89 -12.74 -28.34 -1.33
C PHE A 89 -13.29 -28.96 -0.03
N ALA A 90 -14.20 -28.28 0.68
CA ALA A 90 -14.93 -28.89 1.80
C ALA A 90 -16.43 -28.67 1.60
N LYS A 91 -17.06 -29.57 0.85
CA LYS A 91 -18.51 -29.53 0.61
C LYS A 91 -19.32 -30.16 1.75
N TYR A 92 -18.68 -30.67 2.79
CA TYR A 92 -19.33 -31.19 3.99
C TYR A 92 -18.37 -31.02 5.18
N TYR A 93 -18.91 -30.57 6.31
CA TYR A 93 -18.31 -30.41 7.65
C TYR A 93 -17.78 -29.02 8.07
N VAL A 94 -18.54 -28.45 9.01
CA VAL A 94 -18.22 -27.41 10.01
C VAL A 94 -18.34 -25.93 9.58
N LEU A 95 -19.48 -25.35 9.99
CA LEU A 95 -19.84 -23.93 10.06
C LEU A 95 -19.07 -23.17 11.17
N ILE A 96 -17.74 -23.28 11.22
CA ILE A 96 -16.90 -22.48 12.11
C ILE A 96 -15.68 -22.04 11.30
N ASN A 97 -15.44 -20.71 11.25
CA ASN A 97 -14.35 -19.99 10.55
C ASN A 97 -14.58 -19.59 9.08
N LEU A 98 -15.70 -18.92 8.77
CA LEU A 98 -15.81 -18.14 7.51
C LEU A 98 -15.17 -16.74 7.60
N SER A 99 -14.92 -16.20 8.79
CA SER A 99 -14.31 -14.87 9.01
C SER A 99 -12.78 -14.85 8.89
N LEU A 100 -12.12 -16.02 8.79
CA LEU A 100 -10.65 -16.15 8.87
C LEU A 100 -9.96 -16.49 7.54
N ILE A 101 -10.67 -16.38 6.42
CA ILE A 101 -10.20 -16.92 5.12
C ILE A 101 -10.07 -15.83 4.02
N VAL A 102 -10.34 -14.56 4.33
CA VAL A 102 -10.13 -13.39 3.44
C VAL A 102 -8.74 -12.73 3.61
N THR A 103 -7.82 -13.39 4.34
CA THR A 103 -6.68 -12.77 5.04
C THR A 103 -5.30 -13.15 4.47
N ARG A 104 -5.09 -13.19 3.14
CA ARG A 104 -3.81 -13.73 2.57
C ARG A 104 -3.04 -12.88 1.52
N SER A 105 -3.44 -11.63 1.23
CA SER A 105 -2.50 -10.55 0.80
C SER A 105 -2.46 -9.40 1.80
N LYS A 106 -3.23 -9.48 2.87
CA LYS A 106 -3.27 -8.46 3.92
C LYS A 106 -2.05 -8.49 4.86
N GLY A 107 -1.07 -9.38 4.63
CA GLY A 107 0.15 -9.49 5.42
C GLY A 107 1.04 -8.25 5.40
N LEU A 108 0.94 -7.41 4.36
CA LEU A 108 1.59 -6.09 4.28
C LEU A 108 0.58 -4.94 4.39
N ILE A 109 -0.64 -5.15 3.90
CA ILE A 109 -1.60 -4.07 3.69
C ILE A 109 -2.41 -3.76 4.95
N ARG A 110 -2.73 -4.77 5.78
CA ARG A 110 -3.33 -4.52 7.09
C ARG A 110 -2.24 -4.27 8.11
N LYS A 111 -2.33 -3.13 8.80
CA LYS A 111 -1.38 -2.72 9.84
C LYS A 111 -1.18 -3.80 10.90
N ALA A 112 -2.27 -4.43 11.34
CA ALA A 112 -2.22 -5.51 12.32
C ALA A 112 -1.39 -6.70 11.89
N GLN A 113 -1.70 -7.24 10.71
CA GLN A 113 -0.99 -8.41 10.20
C GLN A 113 0.47 -8.08 9.82
N MET A 114 0.72 -6.88 9.27
CA MET A 114 2.06 -6.41 8.95
C MET A 114 2.94 -6.37 10.20
N ASN A 115 2.47 -5.71 11.26
CA ASN A 115 3.23 -5.66 12.50
C ASN A 115 3.43 -7.06 13.10
N PHE A 116 2.37 -7.89 13.16
CA PHE A 116 2.50 -9.26 13.68
C PHE A 116 3.58 -10.08 12.96
N ASN A 117 3.58 -10.04 11.63
CA ASN A 117 4.57 -10.75 10.82
C ASN A 117 5.98 -10.21 11.04
N ILE A 118 6.12 -8.90 11.17
CA ILE A 118 7.41 -8.27 11.38
C ILE A 118 7.94 -8.51 12.79
N GLN A 119 7.11 -8.46 13.83
CA GLN A 119 7.51 -8.81 15.20
C GLN A 119 8.00 -10.26 15.29
N LYS A 120 7.28 -11.19 14.64
CA LYS A 120 7.71 -12.59 14.55
C LYS A 120 9.05 -12.73 13.84
N TYR A 121 9.27 -11.97 12.77
CA TYR A 121 10.55 -11.96 12.05
C TYR A 121 11.67 -11.35 12.91
N VAL A 122 11.45 -10.20 13.54
CA VAL A 122 12.41 -9.52 14.41
C VAL A 122 12.78 -10.38 15.62
N ALA A 123 11.85 -11.17 16.16
CA ALA A 123 12.15 -12.14 17.22
C ALA A 123 13.17 -13.21 16.76
N LYS A 124 13.13 -13.61 15.48
CA LYS A 124 14.11 -14.53 14.86
C LYS A 124 15.39 -13.82 14.42
N TYR A 125 15.27 -12.55 14.02
CA TYR A 125 16.36 -11.73 13.46
C TYR A 125 16.47 -10.39 14.21
N PRO A 126 16.96 -10.39 15.47
CA PRO A 126 16.95 -9.21 16.34
C PRO A 126 17.82 -8.05 15.86
N ASN A 127 18.75 -8.31 14.93
CA ASN A 127 19.62 -7.30 14.32
C ASN A 127 19.01 -6.67 13.05
N SER A 128 17.81 -7.08 12.62
CA SER A 128 17.14 -6.49 11.46
C SER A 128 16.80 -5.02 11.71
N CYS A 129 16.93 -4.18 10.67
CA CYS A 129 16.58 -2.76 10.76
C CYS A 129 15.09 -2.55 11.08
N LEU A 130 14.23 -3.50 10.74
CA LEU A 130 12.79 -3.45 11.02
C LEU A 130 12.46 -3.24 12.50
N LYS A 131 13.33 -3.70 13.42
CA LYS A 131 13.14 -3.49 14.86
C LYS A 131 13.07 -2.00 15.25
N LYS A 132 13.80 -1.15 14.52
CA LYS A 132 13.87 0.30 14.79
C LYS A 132 13.03 1.11 13.80
N SER A 133 12.85 0.59 12.60
CA SER A 133 12.15 1.27 11.50
C SER A 133 10.64 1.08 11.50
N ILE A 134 10.06 0.45 12.51
CA ILE A 134 8.61 0.31 12.66
C ILE A 134 8.23 0.87 14.02
N PRO A 135 7.31 1.86 14.08
CA PRO A 135 6.83 2.36 15.35
C PRO A 135 6.16 1.24 16.15
N GLU A 136 6.40 1.23 17.46
CA GLU A 136 5.73 0.29 18.37
C GLU A 136 4.22 0.35 18.15
N THR A 137 3.59 -0.80 18.06
CA THR A 137 2.19 -0.90 17.65
C THR A 137 1.52 -1.99 18.46
N TRP A 138 0.37 -1.65 19.05
CA TRP A 138 -0.48 -2.48 19.88
C TRP A 138 -1.83 -2.68 19.19
N PHE A 139 -2.44 -3.85 19.46
CA PHE A 139 -3.73 -4.25 18.92
C PHE A 139 -4.62 -4.66 20.07
N PHE A 140 -5.88 -4.29 19.96
CA PHE A 140 -6.89 -4.63 20.94
C PHE A 140 -8.26 -4.52 20.28
N GLU A 141 -9.22 -5.20 20.89
CA GLU A 141 -10.60 -5.25 20.41
C GLU A 141 -11.53 -4.64 21.46
N ILE A 142 -12.47 -3.80 21.00
CA ILE A 142 -13.52 -3.25 21.86
C ILE A 142 -14.87 -3.47 21.19
N ASP A 143 -15.69 -4.32 21.81
CA ASP A 143 -17.05 -4.63 21.35
C ASP A 143 -18.06 -3.55 21.78
N HIS A 144 -17.88 -2.96 22.96
CA HIS A 144 -18.80 -2.00 23.57
C HIS A 144 -18.05 -1.07 24.54
N VAL A 145 -18.56 0.15 24.75
CA VAL A 145 -17.96 1.15 25.67
C VAL A 145 -17.80 0.60 27.09
N ASP A 146 -18.73 -0.23 27.54
CA ASP A 146 -18.68 -0.84 28.87
C ASP A 146 -17.45 -1.74 29.09
N TYR A 147 -16.84 -2.26 28.01
CA TYR A 147 -15.66 -3.12 28.08
C TYR A 147 -14.35 -2.37 27.90
N ILE A 148 -14.37 -1.04 27.94
CA ILE A 148 -13.17 -0.23 27.70
C ILE A 148 -12.09 -0.51 28.75
N ASP A 149 -12.46 -0.73 30.01
CA ASP A 149 -11.49 -0.94 31.08
C ASP A 149 -10.79 -2.30 30.93
N GLU A 150 -11.51 -3.36 30.56
CA GLU A 150 -10.91 -4.66 30.21
C GLU A 150 -9.99 -4.56 29.00
N ALA A 151 -10.38 -3.78 27.98
CA ALA A 151 -9.58 -3.60 26.78
C ALA A 151 -8.30 -2.76 27.06
N LEU A 152 -8.35 -1.83 28.01
CA LEU A 152 -7.18 -1.08 28.47
C LEU A 152 -6.15 -1.98 29.16
N ASP A 153 -6.57 -3.07 29.81
CA ASP A 153 -5.65 -4.04 30.41
C ASP A 153 -4.79 -4.77 29.36
N GLU A 154 -5.30 -4.95 28.13
CA GLU A 154 -4.54 -5.54 27.02
C GLU A 154 -3.41 -4.64 26.51
N ILE A 155 -3.55 -3.32 26.71
CA ILE A 155 -2.59 -2.29 26.29
C ILE A 155 -1.92 -1.61 27.50
N PHE A 156 -1.60 -2.40 28.53
CA PHE A 156 -1.01 -1.93 29.79
C PHE A 156 0.19 -0.98 29.61
N GLU A 157 1.07 -1.23 28.64
CA GLU A 157 2.23 -0.37 28.36
C GLU A 157 1.81 1.05 27.95
N VAL A 158 0.80 1.16 27.07
CA VAL A 158 0.24 2.45 26.63
C VAL A 158 -0.42 3.17 27.81
N VAL A 159 -1.21 2.45 28.60
CA VAL A 159 -1.89 2.98 29.79
C VAL A 159 -0.88 3.53 30.80
N GLN A 160 0.18 2.76 31.07
CA GLN A 160 1.22 3.14 32.01
C GLN A 160 1.97 4.39 31.55
N GLU A 161 2.35 4.47 30.28
CA GLU A 161 3.01 5.65 29.74
C GLU A 161 2.10 6.89 29.70
N CYS A 162 0.81 6.73 29.42
CA CYS A 162 -0.16 7.81 29.52
C CYS A 162 -0.29 8.35 30.96
N LYS A 163 -0.20 7.50 31.99
CA LYS A 163 -0.16 7.95 33.39
C LYS A 163 1.14 8.71 33.70
N GLU A 164 2.27 8.22 33.19
CA GLU A 164 3.56 8.87 33.40
C GLU A 164 3.65 10.24 32.70
N ASN A 165 2.91 10.45 31.61
CA ASN A 165 2.84 11.73 30.89
C ASN A 165 2.37 12.91 31.75
N GLU A 166 1.66 12.69 32.85
CA GLU A 166 1.27 13.76 33.78
C GLU A 166 2.50 14.47 34.39
N SER A 167 3.59 13.73 34.55
CA SER A 167 4.84 14.22 35.17
C SER A 167 5.92 14.59 34.16
N ARG A 168 5.74 14.27 32.87
CA ARG A 168 6.74 14.48 31.83
C ARG A 168 6.62 15.87 31.23
N GLU A 169 7.75 16.57 31.11
CA GLU A 169 7.82 17.83 30.36
C GLU A 169 7.46 17.61 28.88
N ARG A 170 7.93 16.51 28.30
CA ARG A 170 7.61 16.08 26.94
C ARG A 170 6.80 14.80 26.97
N LYS A 171 5.52 14.91 26.62
CA LYS A 171 4.59 13.78 26.61
C LYS A 171 4.90 12.80 25.48
N HIS A 172 4.84 11.51 25.78
CA HIS A 172 4.70 10.48 24.76
C HIS A 172 3.33 10.57 24.12
N GLN A 173 3.30 10.48 22.81
CA GLN A 173 2.08 10.58 22.02
C GLN A 173 1.85 9.26 21.30
N PHE A 174 0.58 8.97 21.11
CA PHE A 174 0.09 7.77 20.44
C PHE A 174 -0.91 8.18 19.38
N ILE A 175 -1.03 7.37 18.34
CA ILE A 175 -2.02 7.55 17.28
C ILE A 175 -2.93 6.32 17.25
N LEU A 176 -4.22 6.55 17.43
CA LEU A 176 -5.27 5.57 17.32
C LEU A 176 -5.78 5.55 15.89
N LYS A 177 -5.89 4.35 15.32
CA LYS A 177 -6.41 4.13 13.97
C LYS A 177 -7.37 2.93 14.01
N PRO A 178 -8.55 3.00 13.37
CA PRO A 178 -9.35 1.80 13.16
C PRO A 178 -8.61 0.83 12.23
N ASN A 179 -8.74 -0.48 12.45
CA ASN A 179 -8.08 -1.48 11.58
C ASN A 179 -8.72 -1.53 10.18
N LEU A 180 -10.01 -1.20 10.09
CA LEU A 180 -10.78 -1.01 8.86
C LEU A 180 -11.38 0.39 8.88
N GLY A 181 -10.71 1.35 8.25
CA GLY A 181 -11.18 2.73 8.15
C GLY A 181 -10.95 3.31 6.76
N ASN A 182 -11.90 4.13 6.31
CA ASN A 182 -11.78 4.89 5.08
C ASN A 182 -11.04 6.21 5.35
N LYS A 183 -9.98 6.47 4.58
CA LYS A 183 -9.49 7.84 4.27
C LYS A 183 -9.00 8.70 5.45
N GLY A 184 -8.78 8.12 6.62
CA GLY A 184 -8.12 8.79 7.76
C GLY A 184 -9.01 9.71 8.60
N ALA A 185 -10.33 9.73 8.38
CA ALA A 185 -11.27 10.56 9.14
C ALA A 185 -11.32 10.22 10.63
N ASP A 186 -11.08 8.96 10.99
CA ASP A 186 -11.20 8.45 12.37
C ASP A 186 -9.83 8.30 13.07
N ILE A 187 -8.79 8.94 12.54
CA ILE A 187 -7.45 8.90 13.14
C ILE A 187 -7.35 9.97 14.21
N LYS A 188 -7.04 9.57 15.44
CA LYS A 188 -6.89 10.47 16.59
C LYS A 188 -5.51 10.35 17.21
N ILE A 189 -4.94 11.46 17.65
CA ILE A 189 -3.72 11.49 18.44
C ILE A 189 -4.10 11.74 19.89
N PHE A 190 -3.47 11.01 20.81
CA PHE A 190 -3.73 11.14 22.23
C PHE A 190 -2.43 11.01 23.03
N ASN A 191 -2.44 11.53 24.26
CA ASN A 191 -1.36 11.39 25.23
C ASN A 191 -1.85 11.15 26.67
N SER A 192 -3.16 11.04 26.89
CA SER A 192 -3.76 10.68 28.18
C SER A 192 -4.84 9.61 28.01
N ILE A 193 -5.18 8.93 29.11
CA ILE A 193 -6.22 7.89 29.11
C ILE A 193 -7.60 8.50 28.91
N GLU A 194 -7.84 9.68 29.48
CA GLU A 194 -9.11 10.41 29.37
C GLU A 194 -9.41 10.76 27.91
N GLN A 195 -8.38 11.18 27.16
CA GLN A 195 -8.50 11.43 25.73
C GLN A 195 -8.84 10.15 24.96
N LEU A 196 -8.20 9.03 25.30
CA LEU A 196 -8.48 7.75 24.66
C LEU A 196 -9.91 7.29 24.94
N LYS A 197 -10.38 7.38 26.20
CA LYS A 197 -11.75 7.03 26.60
C LYS A 197 -12.79 7.90 25.88
N ALA A 198 -12.56 9.21 25.84
CA ALA A 198 -13.47 10.14 25.16
C ALA A 198 -13.61 9.84 23.66
N VAL A 199 -12.55 9.36 22.99
CA VAL A 199 -12.64 8.95 21.58
C VAL A 199 -13.56 7.73 21.42
N PHE A 200 -13.44 6.73 22.30
CA PHE A 200 -14.25 5.53 22.23
C PHE A 200 -15.71 5.76 22.59
N GLU A 201 -15.99 6.59 23.60
CA GLU A 201 -17.36 6.98 23.96
C GLU A 201 -18.08 7.57 22.75
N VAL A 202 -17.47 8.56 22.08
CA VAL A 202 -18.07 9.20 20.89
C VAL A 202 -18.22 8.21 19.74
N THR A 203 -17.14 7.49 19.37
CA THR A 203 -17.16 6.66 18.16
C THR A 203 -18.05 5.43 18.30
N LEU A 204 -18.12 4.81 19.47
CA LEU A 204 -18.93 3.61 19.68
C LEU A 204 -20.42 3.96 19.89
N GLU A 205 -20.74 5.08 20.55
CA GLU A 205 -22.14 5.56 20.67
C GLU A 205 -22.73 5.89 19.29
N GLU A 206 -22.00 6.67 18.46
CA GLU A 206 -22.43 7.01 17.09
C GLU A 206 -22.67 5.74 16.24
N SER A 207 -21.83 4.72 16.42
CA SER A 207 -21.97 3.46 15.65
C SER A 207 -23.18 2.64 16.07
N ASN A 208 -23.53 2.60 17.35
CA ASN A 208 -24.68 1.84 17.86
C ASN A 208 -26.00 2.48 17.41
N ASP A 209 -26.10 3.81 17.45
CA ASP A 209 -27.27 4.53 16.97
C ASP A 209 -27.53 4.27 15.48
N ASP A 210 -26.48 4.25 14.65
CA ASP A 210 -26.56 3.93 13.22
C ASP A 210 -26.99 2.48 12.95
N ILE A 211 -26.53 1.52 13.76
CA ILE A 211 -26.93 0.11 13.67
C ILE A 211 -28.39 -0.04 14.05
N ASP A 212 -28.81 0.53 15.18
CA ASP A 212 -30.19 0.47 15.68
C ASP A 212 -31.16 1.11 14.68
N ALA A 213 -30.79 2.24 14.09
CA ALA A 213 -31.57 2.91 13.05
C ALA A 213 -31.74 2.06 11.77
N LYS A 214 -30.71 1.29 11.37
CA LYS A 214 -30.76 0.39 10.21
C LYS A 214 -31.53 -0.90 10.50
N ILE A 215 -31.41 -1.45 11.71
CA ILE A 215 -32.21 -2.59 12.18
C ILE A 215 -33.70 -2.23 12.13
N LEU A 216 -34.06 -1.04 12.61
CA LEU A 216 -35.43 -0.52 12.58
C LEU A 216 -35.98 -0.33 11.16
N GLN A 217 -35.11 -0.10 10.18
CA GLN A 217 -35.48 0.11 8.76
C GLN A 217 -35.48 -1.18 7.92
N ASN A 218 -35.15 -2.35 8.51
CA ASN A 218 -34.99 -3.62 7.79
C ASN A 218 -33.96 -3.56 6.64
N ASP A 219 -32.99 -2.64 6.71
CA ASP A 219 -31.90 -2.58 5.76
C ASP A 219 -30.90 -3.72 6.01
N GLU A 220 -30.27 -4.23 4.95
CA GLU A 220 -29.18 -5.21 5.10
C GLU A 220 -28.05 -4.59 5.93
N ILE A 221 -27.79 -5.15 7.11
CA ILE A 221 -26.67 -4.73 7.96
C ILE A 221 -25.38 -5.17 7.28
N ASP A 222 -24.57 -4.21 6.85
CA ASP A 222 -23.25 -4.48 6.30
C ASP A 222 -22.36 -5.13 7.37
N GLU A 223 -21.85 -6.34 7.11
CA GLU A 223 -20.90 -7.05 7.99
C GLU A 223 -19.67 -6.18 8.33
N SER A 224 -19.34 -5.18 7.50
CA SER A 224 -18.27 -4.21 7.76
C SER A 224 -18.49 -3.35 9.02
N MET A 225 -19.74 -3.14 9.45
CA MET A 225 -20.07 -2.39 10.68
C MET A 225 -19.66 -3.15 11.94
N PHE A 226 -19.63 -4.49 11.91
CA PHE A 226 -19.11 -5.30 13.03
C PHE A 226 -17.58 -5.31 13.09
N HIS A 227 -16.90 -4.80 12.06
CA HIS A 227 -15.43 -4.78 11.99
C HIS A 227 -14.78 -3.49 12.51
N LEU A 228 -15.55 -2.50 12.98
CA LEU A 228 -15.07 -1.31 13.69
C LEU A 228 -14.51 -1.60 15.10
N ARG A 229 -14.48 -2.88 15.48
CA ARG A 229 -14.12 -3.33 16.82
C ARG A 229 -12.63 -3.58 17.01
N GLU A 230 -11.87 -3.69 15.92
CA GLU A 230 -10.42 -3.87 15.94
C GLU A 230 -9.70 -2.52 15.84
N TRP A 231 -8.89 -2.20 16.84
CA TRP A 231 -8.18 -0.94 16.94
C TRP A 231 -6.66 -1.13 16.90
N VAL A 232 -5.98 -0.16 16.31
CA VAL A 232 -4.53 -0.11 16.24
C VAL A 232 -4.06 1.15 16.95
N ILE A 233 -3.31 0.97 18.03
CA ILE A 233 -2.54 2.05 18.65
C ILE A 233 -1.12 1.93 18.16
N GLN A 234 -0.56 3.04 17.72
CA GLN A 234 0.82 3.11 17.27
C GLN A 234 1.53 4.27 17.97
N ARG A 235 2.81 4.07 18.29
CA ARG A 235 3.68 5.14 18.78
C ARG A 235 3.68 6.28 17.78
N TYR A 236 3.32 7.49 18.22
CA TYR A 236 3.36 8.66 17.36
C TYR A 236 4.79 9.20 17.27
N ILE A 237 5.28 9.38 16.04
CA ILE A 237 6.58 10.02 15.80
C ILE A 237 6.38 11.53 15.94
N SER A 238 6.67 12.04 17.14
CA SER A 238 6.42 13.44 17.52
C SER A 238 7.51 14.42 17.05
N ASP A 239 8.68 13.92 16.65
CA ASP A 239 9.78 14.68 16.04
C ASP A 239 9.98 14.35 14.55
N PRO A 240 8.99 14.60 13.66
CA PRO A 240 9.20 14.40 12.24
C PRO A 240 10.22 15.42 11.69
N LEU A 241 10.96 15.03 10.65
CA LEU A 241 11.68 15.97 9.80
C LEU A 241 10.67 16.92 9.16
N LEU A 242 10.95 18.22 9.25
CA LEU A 242 10.08 19.28 8.73
C LEU A 242 10.76 19.97 7.55
N ILE A 243 9.98 20.34 6.54
CA ILE A 243 10.44 21.23 5.46
C ILE A 243 9.55 22.45 5.49
N ASN A 244 10.14 23.62 5.70
CA ASN A 244 9.41 24.88 5.93
C ASN A 244 8.34 24.75 7.04
N GLY A 245 8.70 24.06 8.13
CA GLY A 245 7.83 23.87 9.29
C GLY A 245 6.67 22.90 9.09
N ARG A 246 6.55 22.23 7.93
CA ARG A 246 5.44 21.29 7.65
C ARG A 246 5.91 19.85 7.67
N LYS A 247 5.09 19.00 8.29
CA LYS A 247 5.25 17.54 8.32
C LYS A 247 5.00 16.97 6.93
N PHE A 248 5.70 15.89 6.57
CA PHE A 248 5.44 15.17 5.32
C PHE A 248 5.69 13.67 5.49
N HIS A 249 5.07 12.85 4.65
CA HIS A 249 5.44 11.46 4.46
C HIS A 249 5.97 11.24 3.05
N ILE A 250 6.79 10.20 2.88
CA ILE A 250 7.34 9.79 1.59
C ILE A 250 6.51 8.62 1.07
N ARG A 251 5.88 8.80 -0.09
CA ARG A 251 5.24 7.74 -0.88
C ARG A 251 6.26 7.16 -1.84
N ALA A 252 6.62 5.91 -1.61
CA ALA A 252 7.50 5.13 -2.46
C ALA A 252 6.71 4.10 -3.28
N TYR A 253 6.92 4.05 -4.58
CA TYR A 253 6.31 3.03 -5.44
C TYR A 253 7.17 1.78 -5.50
N VAL A 254 6.59 0.64 -5.15
CA VAL A 254 7.30 -0.64 -5.06
C VAL A 254 6.62 -1.67 -5.95
N LEU A 255 7.37 -2.23 -6.89
CA LEU A 255 6.88 -3.24 -7.83
C LEU A 255 7.41 -4.61 -7.42
N ALA A 256 6.52 -5.56 -7.13
CA ALA A 256 6.87 -6.96 -6.91
C ALA A 256 6.50 -7.79 -8.13
N VAL A 257 7.44 -8.53 -8.72
CA VAL A 257 7.25 -9.29 -9.96
C VAL A 257 7.51 -10.78 -9.76
N SER A 258 6.59 -11.61 -10.27
CA SER A 258 6.71 -13.07 -10.37
C SER A 258 6.95 -13.75 -9.01
N LYS A 259 7.94 -14.63 -8.89
CA LYS A 259 8.42 -15.20 -7.61
C LYS A 259 9.11 -14.17 -6.69
N ILE A 260 8.54 -12.97 -6.54
CA ILE A 260 8.96 -11.89 -5.63
C ILE A 260 10.37 -11.40 -5.93
N ARG A 261 10.51 -10.77 -7.08
CA ARG A 261 11.55 -9.76 -7.30
C ARG A 261 10.93 -8.40 -6.99
N VAL A 262 11.44 -7.71 -6.00
CA VAL A 262 10.92 -6.45 -5.50
C VAL A 262 11.82 -5.33 -5.95
N TYR A 263 11.23 -4.32 -6.55
CA TYR A 263 11.91 -3.16 -7.07
C TYR A 263 11.33 -1.88 -6.46
N LEU A 264 12.20 -0.98 -6.02
CA LEU A 264 11.85 0.37 -5.60
C LEU A 264 11.97 1.31 -6.79
N TYR A 265 10.92 2.06 -7.11
CA TYR A 265 10.98 3.13 -8.10
C TYR A 265 11.71 4.34 -7.52
N LYS A 266 12.69 4.88 -8.26
CA LYS A 266 13.54 5.99 -7.80
C LYS A 266 12.73 7.26 -7.52
N ASP A 267 11.80 7.65 -8.40
CA ASP A 267 11.04 8.89 -8.17
C ASP A 267 9.96 8.64 -7.10
N MET A 268 10.22 9.10 -5.88
CA MET A 268 9.29 9.06 -4.76
C MET A 268 8.65 10.43 -4.55
N LEU A 269 7.45 10.45 -3.95
CA LEU A 269 6.73 11.69 -3.65
C LEU A 269 6.87 12.02 -2.16
N ALA A 270 7.02 13.30 -1.84
CA ALA A 270 6.84 13.85 -0.51
C ALA A 270 5.49 14.56 -0.44
N LEU A 271 4.60 14.05 0.42
CA LEU A 271 3.24 14.56 0.61
C LEU A 271 3.16 15.28 1.96
N PHE A 272 2.93 16.59 1.90
CA PHE A 272 2.95 17.52 3.02
C PHE A 272 1.60 17.64 3.72
N ALA A 273 1.67 17.90 5.03
CA ALA A 273 0.58 18.42 5.82
C ALA A 273 0.19 19.82 5.33
N LEU A 274 -1.06 20.20 5.55
CA LEU A 274 -1.58 21.49 5.11
C LEU A 274 -1.06 22.62 6.02
N HIS A 275 -1.14 22.40 7.33
CA HIS A 275 -0.73 23.39 8.35
C HIS A 275 0.71 23.17 8.82
N THR A 276 1.25 24.20 9.48
CA THR A 276 2.57 24.13 10.13
C THR A 276 2.50 23.18 11.32
N TYR A 277 3.47 22.28 11.41
CA TYR A 277 3.51 21.26 12.45
C TYR A 277 3.80 21.88 13.82
N LYS A 278 2.96 21.55 14.80
CA LYS A 278 3.17 21.88 16.20
C LYS A 278 2.99 20.62 17.03
N PRO A 279 4.02 20.13 17.74
CA PRO A 279 3.91 18.86 18.47
C PRO A 279 2.86 18.91 19.58
N ASP A 280 2.64 20.08 20.19
CA ASP A 280 1.72 20.23 21.33
C ASP A 280 0.25 20.36 20.92
N ASP A 281 -0.03 20.72 19.66
CA ASP A 281 -1.38 20.98 19.14
C ASP A 281 -1.99 19.76 18.45
N ILE A 282 -2.12 18.66 19.21
CA ILE A 282 -2.56 17.35 18.70
C ILE A 282 -3.95 17.34 18.05
N ASN A 283 -4.73 18.40 18.26
CA ASN A 283 -6.08 18.55 17.70
C ASN A 283 -6.06 19.11 16.26
N ASP A 284 -4.96 19.74 15.82
CA ASP A 284 -4.81 20.19 14.44
C ASP A 284 -4.47 19.02 13.51
N ILE A 285 -5.52 18.27 13.15
CA ILE A 285 -5.40 17.10 12.27
C ILE A 285 -4.71 17.45 10.94
N PHE A 286 -4.87 18.68 10.43
CA PHE A 286 -4.27 19.15 9.19
C PHE A 286 -2.77 19.44 9.28
N ALA A 287 -2.24 19.61 10.50
CA ALA A 287 -0.79 19.69 10.78
C ALA A 287 -0.18 18.28 10.98
N HIS A 288 -0.96 17.35 11.53
CA HIS A 288 -0.46 16.04 11.95
C HIS A 288 -0.66 14.92 10.92
N LEU A 289 -1.69 15.02 10.07
CA LEU A 289 -2.02 14.07 9.01
C LEU A 289 -1.69 14.66 7.63
N THR A 290 -1.03 13.84 6.83
CA THR A 290 -0.47 14.21 5.52
C THR A 290 -1.27 13.63 4.36
N ASN A 291 -2.42 13.00 4.63
CA ASN A 291 -3.24 12.40 3.58
C ASN A 291 -4.01 13.48 2.81
N THR A 292 -3.73 13.59 1.52
CA THR A 292 -4.36 14.54 0.60
C THR A 292 -5.88 14.45 0.56
N CYS A 293 -6.48 13.26 0.77
CA CYS A 293 -7.93 13.10 0.66
C CYS A 293 -8.73 13.98 1.64
N LEU A 294 -8.21 14.21 2.85
CA LEU A 294 -8.87 15.09 3.83
C LEU A 294 -8.63 16.57 3.52
N GLN A 295 -7.52 16.89 2.86
CA GLN A 295 -7.07 18.26 2.64
C GLN A 295 -7.64 18.90 1.37
N ILE A 296 -8.03 18.10 0.36
CA ILE A 296 -8.52 18.61 -0.94
C ILE A 296 -9.77 19.50 -0.81
N HIS A 297 -10.55 19.31 0.25
CA HIS A 297 -11.75 20.11 0.51
C HIS A 297 -11.47 21.45 1.20
N ASP A 298 -10.23 21.70 1.61
CA ASP A 298 -9.83 22.96 2.22
C ASP A 298 -9.48 24.00 1.15
N GLU A 299 -9.95 25.24 1.35
CA GLU A 299 -9.72 26.35 0.42
C GLU A 299 -8.23 26.73 0.28
N SER A 300 -7.40 26.39 1.27
CA SER A 300 -5.96 26.68 1.27
C SER A 300 -5.11 25.64 0.53
N PHE A 301 -5.73 24.56 0.04
CA PHE A 301 -5.04 23.48 -0.66
C PHE A 301 -4.46 23.93 -2.02
N LYS A 302 -3.15 23.69 -2.23
CA LYS A 302 -2.44 24.00 -3.47
C LYS A 302 -1.50 22.86 -3.86
N GLU A 303 -1.90 22.00 -4.78
CA GLU A 303 -1.14 20.81 -5.22
C GLU A 303 0.42 20.97 -5.23
N SER A 304 0.95 22.08 -5.76
CA SER A 304 2.40 22.37 -5.81
C SER A 304 3.10 22.47 -4.44
N ASP A 305 2.36 22.84 -3.42
CA ASP A 305 2.83 23.00 -2.05
C ASP A 305 2.65 21.72 -1.24
N GLN A 306 1.65 20.90 -1.57
CA GLN A 306 1.37 19.63 -0.88
C GLN A 306 2.14 18.44 -1.43
N VAL A 307 2.48 18.43 -2.72
CA VAL A 307 3.10 17.27 -3.36
C VAL A 307 4.37 17.69 -4.08
N LYS A 308 5.50 17.14 -3.65
CA LYS A 308 6.84 17.44 -4.19
C LYS A 308 7.59 16.15 -4.51
N LEU A 309 8.59 16.21 -5.38
CA LEU A 309 9.49 15.08 -5.59
C LEU A 309 10.46 14.96 -4.41
N PHE A 310 10.68 13.74 -3.94
CA PHE A 310 11.62 13.46 -2.85
C PHE A 310 13.02 14.02 -3.13
N TRP A 311 13.52 13.83 -4.35
CA TRP A 311 14.85 14.31 -4.76
C TRP A 311 14.96 15.83 -4.87
N GLU A 312 13.83 16.55 -4.90
CA GLU A 312 13.80 18.01 -4.93
C GLU A 312 13.75 18.63 -3.53
N LEU A 313 13.63 17.84 -2.45
CA LEU A 313 13.45 18.36 -1.09
C LEU A 313 14.58 19.30 -0.64
N MET A 314 15.82 19.07 -1.07
CA MET A 314 16.97 19.95 -0.81
C MET A 314 16.81 21.37 -1.38
N GLN A 315 15.93 21.55 -2.38
CA GLN A 315 15.62 22.88 -2.94
C GLN A 315 14.68 23.69 -2.04
N TYR A 316 13.98 23.02 -1.12
CA TYR A 316 12.94 23.62 -0.28
C TYR A 316 13.35 23.81 1.18
N SER A 317 14.43 23.18 1.65
CA SER A 317 14.97 23.40 2.99
C SER A 317 16.49 23.18 3.04
N PRO A 318 17.26 24.06 3.70
CA PRO A 318 18.68 23.87 3.91
C PRO A 318 19.01 22.76 4.93
N GLU A 319 18.01 22.23 5.65
CA GLU A 319 18.20 21.17 6.66
C GLU A 319 18.44 19.78 6.04
N VAL A 320 18.20 19.64 4.73
CA VAL A 320 18.33 18.39 3.99
C VAL A 320 19.25 18.61 2.80
N ASP A 321 20.37 17.90 2.79
CA ASP A 321 21.29 17.89 1.66
C ASP A 321 21.15 16.62 0.80
N GLU A 322 21.92 16.54 -0.30
CA GLU A 322 21.92 15.37 -1.18
C GLU A 322 22.38 14.08 -0.46
N LYS A 323 23.30 14.19 0.50
CA LYS A 323 23.80 13.04 1.27
C LYS A 323 22.72 12.48 2.19
N ASP A 324 21.92 13.34 2.79
CA ASP A 324 20.78 12.98 3.60
C ASP A 324 19.71 12.25 2.78
N LEU A 325 19.36 12.78 1.61
CA LEU A 325 18.39 12.15 0.71
C LEU A 325 18.86 10.76 0.24
N ASN A 326 20.15 10.63 -0.11
CA ASN A 326 20.73 9.33 -0.45
C ASN A 326 20.71 8.36 0.74
N SER A 327 21.01 8.83 1.96
CA SER A 327 20.94 8.02 3.18
C SER A 327 19.50 7.54 3.46
N ILE A 328 18.51 8.42 3.34
CA ILE A 328 17.09 8.09 3.51
C ILE A 328 16.66 7.06 2.45
N PHE A 329 17.05 7.24 1.19
CA PHE A 329 16.74 6.30 0.12
C PHE A 329 17.34 4.91 0.37
N GLU A 330 18.59 4.83 0.82
CA GLU A 330 19.22 3.55 1.17
C GLU A 330 18.57 2.90 2.40
N GLN A 331 18.15 3.68 3.40
CA GLN A 331 17.35 3.16 4.52
C GLN A 331 16.02 2.57 4.02
N ILE A 332 15.29 3.27 3.14
CA ILE A 332 14.06 2.78 2.52
C ILE A 332 14.30 1.45 1.80
N LYS A 333 15.35 1.35 0.98
CA LYS A 333 15.71 0.10 0.30
C LYS A 333 15.95 -1.06 1.27
N ASN A 334 16.70 -0.81 2.33
CA ASN A 334 17.01 -1.82 3.35
C ASN A 334 15.75 -2.26 4.11
N ILE A 335 14.89 -1.32 4.49
CA ILE A 335 13.61 -1.60 5.16
C ILE A 335 12.73 -2.44 4.25
N LEU A 336 12.58 -2.07 2.97
CA LEU A 336 11.82 -2.86 2.00
C LEU A 336 12.39 -4.27 1.83
N GLY A 337 13.72 -4.39 1.71
CA GLY A 337 14.39 -5.68 1.57
C GLY A 337 14.14 -6.63 2.73
N GLU A 338 14.26 -6.14 3.96
CA GLU A 338 13.96 -6.91 5.17
C GLU A 338 12.45 -7.18 5.33
N CYS A 339 11.60 -6.21 4.98
CA CYS A 339 10.14 -6.36 5.06
C CYS A 339 9.64 -7.49 4.15
N PHE A 340 10.09 -7.53 2.89
CA PHE A 340 9.73 -8.62 1.99
C PHE A 340 10.39 -9.95 2.38
N LYS A 341 11.60 -9.96 2.96
CA LYS A 341 12.14 -11.19 3.58
C LYS A 341 11.23 -11.72 4.68
N ALA A 342 10.73 -10.84 5.56
CA ALA A 342 9.83 -11.23 6.64
C ALA A 342 8.56 -11.90 6.10
N VAL A 343 7.93 -11.29 5.10
CA VAL A 343 6.72 -11.81 4.46
C VAL A 343 6.96 -13.16 3.79
N VAL A 344 8.07 -13.31 3.07
CA VAL A 344 8.38 -14.54 2.32
C VAL A 344 8.80 -15.69 3.22
N SER A 345 9.43 -15.40 4.37
CA SER A 345 9.84 -16.41 5.33
C SER A 345 8.67 -17.17 5.97
N GLU A 346 7.45 -16.65 5.85
CA GLU A 346 6.23 -17.24 6.41
C GLU A 346 5.35 -17.80 5.27
N VAL A 347 5.73 -18.99 4.79
CA VAL A 347 5.16 -19.71 3.62
C VAL A 347 3.64 -19.94 3.68
N THR A 348 3.04 -19.90 4.88
CA THR A 348 1.61 -20.17 5.08
C THR A 348 0.70 -19.00 4.70
N GLN A 349 1.25 -17.78 4.49
CA GLN A 349 0.45 -16.56 4.33
C GLN A 349 0.57 -15.88 2.97
N PHE A 350 1.67 -16.08 2.22
CA PHE A 350 1.89 -15.45 0.92
C PHE A 350 2.35 -16.48 -0.10
N MET A 351 1.59 -16.65 -1.19
CA MET A 351 1.94 -17.56 -2.28
C MET A 351 2.33 -16.75 -3.52
N PRO A 352 3.62 -16.56 -3.79
CA PRO A 352 4.02 -15.83 -4.98
C PRO A 352 3.69 -16.62 -6.24
N LEU A 353 3.05 -15.94 -7.18
CA LEU A 353 2.70 -16.48 -8.48
C LEU A 353 3.75 -16.07 -9.50
N GLU A 354 4.19 -17.00 -10.34
CA GLU A 354 5.13 -16.68 -11.42
C GLU A 354 4.55 -15.71 -12.44
N ASN A 355 3.23 -15.73 -12.59
CA ASN A 355 2.43 -14.99 -13.54
C ASN A 355 1.59 -13.88 -12.90
N ALA A 356 2.16 -13.24 -11.88
CA ALA A 356 1.63 -12.02 -11.30
C ALA A 356 2.74 -10.97 -11.13
N PHE A 357 2.34 -9.71 -11.12
CA PHE A 357 3.11 -8.61 -10.58
C PHE A 357 2.16 -7.74 -9.77
N GLU A 358 2.65 -6.94 -8.83
CA GLU A 358 1.81 -6.04 -8.05
C GLU A 358 2.57 -4.77 -7.72
N LEU A 359 1.88 -3.63 -7.85
CA LEU A 359 2.42 -2.31 -7.58
C LEU A 359 1.83 -1.79 -6.26
N PHE A 360 2.71 -1.45 -5.33
CA PHE A 360 2.38 -0.97 -3.99
C PHE A 360 2.81 0.48 -3.81
N GLY A 361 2.09 1.21 -2.96
CA GLY A 361 2.53 2.48 -2.39
C GLY A 361 2.93 2.29 -0.94
N PHE A 362 4.22 2.40 -0.65
CA PHE A 362 4.74 2.33 0.72
C PHE A 362 4.91 3.75 1.28
N ASP A 363 4.41 3.96 2.49
CA ASP A 363 4.46 5.26 3.15
C ASP A 363 5.49 5.23 4.28
N PHE A 364 6.42 6.19 4.22
CA PHE A 364 7.50 6.35 5.18
C PHE A 364 7.46 7.71 5.85
N LEU A 365 7.87 7.76 7.11
CA LEU A 365 8.16 9.01 7.81
C LEU A 365 9.65 9.08 8.13
N VAL A 366 10.18 10.30 8.14
CA VAL A 366 11.56 10.57 8.55
C VAL A 366 11.51 11.41 9.81
N ASP A 367 12.31 11.07 10.82
CA ASP A 367 12.46 11.90 12.03
C ASP A 367 13.56 12.97 11.88
N THR A 368 13.68 13.85 12.87
CA THR A 368 14.73 14.88 12.92
C THR A 368 16.16 14.33 12.90
N SER A 369 16.35 13.08 13.34
CA SER A 369 17.62 12.36 13.30
C SER A 369 17.85 11.61 11.98
N LYS A 370 16.97 11.80 10.99
CA LYS A 370 16.99 11.17 9.65
C LYS A 370 16.85 9.64 9.69
N ASN A 371 16.23 9.11 10.74
CA ASN A 371 15.79 7.73 10.80
C ASN A 371 14.50 7.57 10.01
N VAL A 372 14.42 6.49 9.21
CA VAL A 372 13.24 6.18 8.41
C VAL A 372 12.34 5.16 9.11
N TYR A 373 11.05 5.47 9.14
CA TYR A 373 9.99 4.65 9.71
C TYR A 373 8.98 4.25 8.65
N LEU A 374 8.67 2.95 8.54
CA LEU A 374 7.60 2.43 7.71
C LEU A 374 6.25 2.59 8.42
N LEU A 375 5.30 3.27 7.77
CA LEU A 375 3.96 3.52 8.31
C LEU A 375 2.91 2.54 7.78
N GLU A 376 2.93 2.27 6.48
CA GLU A 376 2.00 1.37 5.78
C GLU A 376 2.48 0.97 4.40
N ALA A 377 1.88 -0.11 3.89
CA ALA A 377 1.92 -0.49 2.50
C ALA A 377 0.49 -0.53 1.96
N ASN A 378 0.24 0.16 0.86
CA ASN A 378 -1.06 0.22 0.20
C ASN A 378 -0.99 -0.56 -1.11
N SER A 379 -1.85 -1.56 -1.28
CA SER A 379 -2.10 -2.13 -2.61
C SER A 379 -3.01 -1.21 -3.41
N PHE A 380 -2.88 -1.22 -4.73
CA PHE A 380 -3.65 -0.34 -5.62
C PHE A 380 -3.60 1.13 -5.15
N PRO A 381 -2.39 1.71 -4.99
CA PRO A 381 -2.25 3.05 -4.42
C PRO A 381 -2.95 4.10 -5.29
N ASP A 382 -3.47 5.14 -4.65
CA ASP A 382 -4.10 6.24 -5.38
C ASP A 382 -3.04 7.09 -6.11
N PHE A 383 -2.98 6.94 -7.43
CA PHE A 383 -2.05 7.68 -8.29
C PHE A 383 -2.47 9.13 -8.54
N LYS A 384 -3.74 9.49 -8.29
CA LYS A 384 -4.21 10.89 -8.46
C LYS A 384 -3.59 11.84 -7.47
N GLN A 385 -3.17 11.35 -6.31
CA GLN A 385 -2.49 12.15 -5.29
C GLN A 385 -1.23 12.82 -5.81
N THR A 386 -0.63 12.29 -6.87
CA THR A 386 0.53 12.88 -7.56
C THR A 386 0.21 14.24 -8.19
N GLY A 387 -1.06 14.47 -8.54
CA GLY A 387 -1.50 15.69 -9.18
C GLY A 387 -1.13 15.78 -10.65
N ALA A 388 -1.65 16.82 -11.33
CA ALA A 388 -1.44 17.00 -12.77
C ALA A 388 0.03 17.33 -13.09
N ARG A 389 0.70 18.08 -12.21
CA ARG A 389 2.08 18.56 -12.43
C ARG A 389 3.09 17.42 -12.49
N LEU A 390 2.92 16.41 -11.64
CA LEU A 390 3.80 15.25 -11.56
C LEU A 390 3.22 14.02 -12.26
N SER A 391 2.19 14.17 -13.09
CA SER A 391 1.58 13.07 -13.86
C SER A 391 2.60 12.26 -14.69
N HIS A 392 3.64 12.91 -15.21
CA HIS A 392 4.75 12.27 -15.93
C HIS A 392 5.49 11.22 -15.08
N VAL A 393 5.54 11.37 -13.75
CA VAL A 393 6.13 10.38 -12.83
C VAL A 393 5.36 9.08 -12.90
N ILE A 394 4.02 9.16 -12.91
CA ILE A 394 3.12 8.00 -13.00
C ILE A 394 3.16 7.38 -14.39
N SER A 395 3.21 8.20 -15.45
CA SER A 395 3.42 7.71 -16.82
C SER A 395 4.69 6.88 -16.92
N HIS A 396 5.84 7.43 -16.49
CA HIS A 396 7.11 6.70 -16.51
C HIS A 396 7.09 5.48 -15.59
N LEU A 397 6.41 5.53 -14.45
CA LEU A 397 6.24 4.38 -13.55
C LEU A 397 5.54 3.21 -14.27
N PHE A 398 4.44 3.48 -14.98
CA PHE A 398 3.72 2.44 -15.72
C PHE A 398 4.49 1.93 -16.93
N GLU A 399 5.15 2.81 -17.69
CA GLU A 399 6.02 2.41 -18.79
C GLU A 399 7.14 1.48 -18.31
N ASN A 400 7.82 1.83 -17.22
CA ASN A 400 8.85 0.99 -16.62
C ASN A 400 8.27 -0.31 -16.05
N THR A 401 7.05 -0.29 -15.50
CA THR A 401 6.36 -1.49 -15.02
C THR A 401 6.07 -2.44 -16.18
N ILE A 402 5.60 -1.93 -17.32
CA ILE A 402 5.37 -2.72 -18.54
C ILE A 402 6.68 -3.35 -19.01
N LYS A 403 7.77 -2.56 -19.10
CA LYS A 403 9.10 -3.06 -19.51
C LYS A 403 9.63 -4.15 -18.59
N LEU A 404 9.42 -4.03 -17.27
CA LEU A 404 10.03 -4.93 -16.28
C LEU A 404 9.18 -6.19 -15.98
N ALA A 405 7.86 -6.05 -15.96
CA ALA A 405 6.94 -7.10 -15.52
C ALA A 405 6.15 -7.74 -16.66
N VAL A 406 5.76 -6.96 -17.68
CA VAL A 406 4.84 -7.40 -18.73
C VAL A 406 5.59 -7.96 -19.93
N ILE A 407 6.52 -7.19 -20.51
CA ILE A 407 7.30 -7.63 -21.68
C ILE A 407 8.00 -8.98 -21.42
N PRO A 408 8.76 -9.17 -20.32
CA PRO A 408 9.52 -10.41 -20.13
C PRO A 408 8.63 -11.63 -19.87
N PHE A 409 7.35 -11.44 -19.56
CA PHE A 409 6.40 -12.55 -19.45
C PHE A 409 5.95 -13.03 -20.83
N PHE A 410 5.62 -12.11 -21.74
CA PHE A 410 5.15 -12.45 -23.08
C PHE A 410 6.28 -12.81 -24.06
N GLU A 411 7.49 -12.26 -23.89
CA GLU A 411 8.66 -12.67 -24.68
C GLU A 411 9.01 -14.15 -24.47
N LYS A 412 8.87 -14.64 -23.24
CA LYS A 412 9.07 -16.07 -22.92
C LYS A 412 8.08 -16.99 -23.64
N LEU A 413 6.97 -16.45 -24.14
CA LEU A 413 5.93 -17.23 -24.81
C LEU A 413 6.13 -17.35 -26.32
N GLN A 414 6.86 -16.43 -26.96
CA GLN A 414 6.80 -16.32 -28.42
C GLN A 414 8.14 -16.39 -29.16
N ASP A 415 9.30 -16.57 -28.52
CA ASP A 415 10.62 -16.48 -29.22
C ASP A 415 10.71 -15.19 -30.10
N LEU A 416 9.93 -14.17 -29.76
CA LEU A 416 9.78 -12.98 -30.58
C LEU A 416 11.05 -12.16 -30.44
N SER A 417 11.77 -12.06 -31.54
CA SER A 417 12.74 -11.01 -31.81
C SER A 417 12.02 -9.66 -31.83
N ILE A 418 11.58 -9.18 -30.66
CA ILE A 418 11.40 -7.75 -30.43
C ILE A 418 12.80 -7.17 -30.55
N ASN A 419 13.00 -6.25 -31.50
CA ASN A 419 14.28 -5.64 -31.85
C ASN A 419 15.24 -5.58 -30.64
N GLN A 420 16.29 -6.41 -30.67
CA GLN A 420 17.39 -6.43 -29.69
C GLN A 420 18.23 -5.14 -29.69
N ASN A 421 17.70 -4.02 -30.20
CA ASN A 421 18.30 -2.70 -30.15
C ASN A 421 17.81 -1.86 -28.96
N GLN A 422 17.07 -2.45 -28.00
CA GLN A 422 16.75 -1.81 -26.70
C GLN A 422 16.91 -2.77 -25.49
N THR A 423 17.66 -3.87 -25.65
CA THR A 423 18.06 -4.76 -24.55
C THR A 423 19.50 -4.50 -24.09
N SER A 424 19.89 -3.24 -24.09
CA SER A 424 20.93 -2.66 -23.23
C SER A 424 20.31 -1.38 -22.71
N ASP A 425 19.67 -1.41 -21.54
CA ASP A 425 20.37 -0.94 -20.37
C ASP A 425 19.58 -1.28 -19.10
N GLU A 426 20.12 -2.15 -18.23
CA GLU A 426 19.76 -2.12 -16.80
C GLU A 426 20.00 -0.71 -16.19
N THR A 427 20.71 0.17 -16.90
CA THR A 427 21.02 1.55 -16.53
C THR A 427 19.89 2.58 -16.79
N ASP A 428 18.89 2.29 -17.64
CA ASP A 428 17.82 3.27 -17.95
C ASP A 428 16.50 3.03 -17.20
N SER A 429 16.40 1.90 -16.47
CA SER A 429 15.25 1.68 -15.60
C SER A 429 15.36 2.51 -14.32
N LYS A 430 14.30 3.26 -14.02
CA LYS A 430 14.17 3.95 -12.73
C LYS A 430 13.85 2.98 -11.58
N PHE A 431 13.75 1.68 -11.82
CA PHE A 431 13.57 0.67 -10.78
C PHE A 431 14.91 0.14 -10.25
N CYS A 432 15.07 0.17 -8.92
CA CYS A 432 16.18 -0.46 -8.22
C CYS A 432 15.73 -1.78 -7.60
N LEU A 433 16.40 -2.90 -7.90
CA LEU A 433 16.13 -4.17 -7.23
C LEU A 433 16.48 -4.05 -5.73
N VAL A 434 15.52 -4.34 -4.85
CA VAL A 434 15.69 -4.29 -3.38
C VAL A 434 15.64 -5.67 -2.73
N PHE A 435 14.90 -6.61 -3.34
CA PHE A 435 14.83 -7.98 -2.85
C PHE A 435 14.55 -8.97 -4.00
N LYS A 436 15.13 -10.17 -3.90
CA LYS A 436 14.86 -11.27 -4.80
C LYS A 436 14.78 -12.54 -3.97
N ASN A 437 13.61 -13.18 -3.99
CA ASN A 437 13.50 -14.53 -3.42
C ASN A 437 14.36 -15.51 -4.23
N LYS A 438 15.08 -16.39 -3.53
CA LYS A 438 16.00 -17.34 -4.17
C LYS A 438 15.27 -18.54 -4.75
#